data_AF-A0A1G2V9Z7-F1
#
_entry.id   AF-A0A1G2V9Z7-F1
#
_cell.length_a   1.000
_cell.length_b   1.000
_cell.length_c   1.000
_cell.angle_alpha   90.00
_cell.angle_beta   90.00
_cell.angle_gamma   90.00
#
_symmetry.space_group_name_H-M   'P 1'
#
loop_
_entity.id
_entity.type
_entity.pdbx_description
1 polymer ?
#
loop_
_entity_poly.entity_id
_entity_poly.type
_entity_poly.pdbx_seq_one_letter_code
_entity_poly.pdbx_strand_id
1 'polypeptide(L)'
;MTLNLGTGNGAHTINMGNGTGIDTISIGTGGTGVDVIAIGDSVASVAVTDADWSITSAGLGTFANLTNNGTTTLGDAVTDVTIQKGRLATSSAAGAALSLGSTYTYGEGNELRYSVTDWTGIGSNFNGMYLRAENGVAGTTKNVRGMEVYGVANNVGTGSVWGLLSYGYVKGTTAKTVGPVYGIQTELTFDASSGTNTITTEATPLLAKITGGVVDTYTKIQGAIVRAGDMDGQNRTYGNAILVEDDSNMAGTITWTRGLKLNAPSTLDIELQNAETISNATDGTIAFGTANLTNSGTVTVTSAGASALTVGANGATNPVLKVDASTGSVATGVSLTGAAAGSGATIASLSSGTDEKLLLNSKGRSEIRLNSRTDNTATSDFIGVQIKPGQGTSKTSGNVIGIEISPRLNSGVALAASGSIIGAHIDTYLKGTAVGTVNGDVRGLQVELVTDDAGTRTVDGYVAGIRIRSAFSATAITGNFVPLRIEKPEVQTNSQNYDAVLDLTSDLAGVWNDNPGTEPSTADGYLKVIVNGQARYIQLYSGAPVD
;
A
#
# COMPACT_ATOMS: atom_id res chain seq x y z
N MET A 1 -3.52 -19.10 -103.58
CA MET A 1 -2.97 -18.09 -104.51
C MET A 1 -2.10 -17.18 -103.69
N THR A 2 -0.78 -17.20 -103.88
CA THR A 2 0.16 -16.42 -103.09
C THR A 2 0.45 -15.13 -103.83
N LEU A 3 0.00 -13.99 -103.30
CA LEU A 3 0.36 -12.68 -103.83
C LEU A 3 1.70 -12.27 -103.21
N ASN A 4 2.79 -12.40 -103.99
CA ASN A 4 4.11 -11.93 -103.59
C ASN A 4 4.32 -10.50 -104.11
N LEU A 5 4.40 -9.54 -103.21
CA LEU A 5 4.49 -8.11 -103.55
C LEU A 5 5.92 -7.64 -103.83
N GLY A 6 6.91 -8.51 -103.67
CA GLY A 6 8.31 -8.25 -104.02
C GLY A 6 9.30 -8.80 -102.99
N THR A 7 10.53 -9.08 -103.42
CA THR A 7 11.63 -9.56 -102.56
C THR A 7 12.76 -8.53 -102.50
N GLY A 8 12.58 -7.47 -101.70
CA GLY A 8 13.61 -6.44 -101.47
C GLY A 8 13.15 -5.40 -100.46
N ASN A 9 14.12 -4.69 -99.85
CA ASN A 9 13.91 -3.75 -98.72
C ASN A 9 13.20 -2.42 -99.09
N GLY A 10 12.57 -2.35 -100.26
CA GLY A 10 11.73 -1.21 -100.63
C GLY A 10 10.38 -1.27 -99.91
N ALA A 11 9.77 -0.12 -99.62
CA ALA A 11 8.42 -0.09 -99.10
C ALA A 11 7.44 -0.62 -100.17
N HIS A 12 6.79 -1.75 -99.88
CA HIS A 12 5.73 -2.31 -100.73
C HIS A 12 4.38 -1.95 -100.10
N THR A 13 3.62 -1.12 -100.79
CA THR A 13 2.35 -0.59 -100.28
C THR A 13 1.18 -1.34 -100.92
N ILE A 14 0.32 -1.96 -100.12
CA ILE A 14 -1.03 -2.34 -100.55
C ILE A 14 -1.95 -1.18 -100.17
N ASN A 15 -2.38 -0.41 -101.15
CA ASN A 15 -3.34 0.66 -100.93
C ASN A 15 -4.75 0.09 -101.07
N MET A 16 -5.50 0.01 -99.97
CA MET A 16 -6.86 -0.50 -99.96
C MET A 16 -7.80 0.65 -99.68
N GLY A 17 -8.32 1.27 -100.74
CA GLY A 17 -9.35 2.30 -100.63
C GLY A 17 -8.83 3.71 -100.29
N ASN A 18 -9.55 4.71 -100.81
CA ASN A 18 -9.33 6.14 -100.56
C ASN A 18 -10.64 6.84 -100.15
N GLY A 19 -11.70 6.05 -99.86
CA GLY A 19 -13.07 6.51 -99.71
C GLY A 19 -13.57 6.42 -98.27
N THR A 20 -14.78 6.94 -98.02
CA THR A 20 -15.42 6.91 -96.68
C THR A 20 -16.14 5.59 -96.37
N GLY A 21 -15.89 4.55 -97.17
CA GLY A 21 -16.42 3.20 -96.98
C GLY A 21 -15.53 2.39 -96.04
N ILE A 22 -16.07 1.29 -95.50
CA ILE A 22 -15.30 0.39 -94.64
C ILE A 22 -14.43 -0.50 -95.53
N ASP A 23 -13.11 -0.31 -95.48
CA ASP A 23 -12.15 -1.23 -96.07
C ASP A 23 -11.91 -2.41 -95.11
N THR A 24 -12.15 -3.64 -95.57
CA THR A 24 -12.01 -4.85 -94.75
C THR A 24 -10.98 -5.81 -95.33
N ILE A 25 -10.00 -6.22 -94.51
CA ILE A 25 -9.19 -7.41 -94.79
C ILE A 25 -9.75 -8.57 -93.98
N SER A 26 -10.37 -9.52 -94.66
CA SER A 26 -10.79 -10.78 -94.05
C SER A 26 -9.70 -11.81 -94.27
N ILE A 27 -8.99 -12.19 -93.20
CA ILE A 27 -7.88 -13.15 -93.26
C ILE A 27 -8.38 -14.46 -92.67
N GLY A 28 -8.96 -15.29 -93.55
CA GLY A 28 -9.46 -16.62 -93.23
C GLY A 28 -10.85 -16.68 -92.59
N THR A 29 -11.62 -17.71 -92.94
CA THR A 29 -12.93 -18.04 -92.35
C THR A 29 -13.06 -19.53 -92.00
N GLY A 30 -11.99 -20.30 -92.19
CA GLY A 30 -11.98 -21.76 -92.08
C GLY A 30 -11.51 -22.24 -90.71
N GLY A 31 -12.43 -22.75 -89.89
CA GLY A 31 -12.22 -23.11 -88.48
C GLY A 31 -11.30 -24.30 -88.17
N THR A 32 -10.27 -24.61 -88.97
CA THR A 32 -9.32 -25.70 -88.65
C THR A 32 -7.84 -25.37 -88.90
N GLY A 33 -7.48 -24.11 -89.15
CA GLY A 33 -6.09 -23.65 -89.27
C GLY A 33 -5.90 -22.29 -88.62
N VAL A 34 -4.74 -22.03 -88.02
CA VAL A 34 -4.44 -20.72 -87.43
C VAL A 34 -4.22 -19.72 -88.56
N ASP A 35 -5.04 -18.67 -88.61
CA ASP A 35 -4.76 -17.52 -89.45
C ASP A 35 -3.65 -16.70 -88.79
N VAL A 36 -2.43 -16.77 -89.35
CA VAL A 36 -1.24 -16.10 -88.81
C VAL A 36 -0.99 -14.83 -89.59
N ILE A 37 -1.06 -13.69 -88.89
CA ILE A 37 -0.61 -12.40 -89.39
C ILE A 37 0.74 -12.08 -88.74
N ALA A 38 1.82 -12.36 -89.46
CA ALA A 38 3.17 -11.97 -89.04
C ALA A 38 3.47 -10.56 -89.59
N ILE A 39 3.47 -9.55 -88.73
CA ILE A 39 3.82 -8.18 -89.11
C ILE A 39 5.18 -7.84 -88.50
N GLY A 40 6.17 -7.65 -89.37
CA GLY A 40 7.54 -7.32 -88.98
C GLY A 40 8.41 -8.54 -88.61
N ASP A 41 9.71 -8.28 -88.44
CA ASP A 41 10.69 -9.21 -87.87
C ASP A 41 11.16 -8.70 -86.49
N SER A 42 12.23 -9.28 -85.94
CA SER A 42 12.79 -8.87 -84.63
C SER A 42 13.36 -7.44 -84.58
N VAL A 43 13.47 -6.72 -85.71
CA VAL A 43 13.97 -5.34 -85.81
C VAL A 43 12.91 -4.34 -86.32
N ALA A 44 11.72 -4.80 -86.70
CA ALA A 44 10.65 -3.94 -87.18
C ALA A 44 9.73 -3.45 -86.05
N SER A 45 9.41 -2.15 -86.07
CA SER A 45 8.36 -1.57 -85.22
C SER A 45 6.99 -1.74 -85.88
N VAL A 46 6.03 -2.32 -85.16
CA VAL A 46 4.61 -2.31 -85.55
C VAL A 46 3.94 -1.14 -84.84
N ALA A 47 3.41 -0.18 -85.59
CA ALA A 47 2.64 0.94 -85.06
C ALA A 47 1.19 0.83 -85.56
N VAL A 48 0.25 0.75 -84.63
CA VAL A 48 -1.19 0.93 -84.88
C VAL A 48 -1.53 2.29 -84.29
N THR A 49 -1.76 3.30 -85.13
CA THR A 49 -1.78 4.72 -84.71
C THR A 49 -3.18 5.33 -84.64
N ASP A 50 -4.24 4.51 -84.59
CA ASP A 50 -5.62 4.99 -84.54
C ASP A 50 -6.18 4.99 -83.10
N ALA A 51 -7.17 5.85 -82.87
CA ALA A 51 -7.87 5.99 -81.59
C ALA A 51 -8.78 4.79 -81.28
N ASP A 52 -9.26 4.08 -82.31
CA ASP A 52 -10.35 3.10 -82.20
C ASP A 52 -9.91 1.64 -82.46
N TRP A 53 -8.71 1.25 -82.03
CA TRP A 53 -8.33 -0.17 -82.08
C TRP A 53 -9.06 -0.94 -80.97
N SER A 54 -9.80 -1.99 -81.34
CA SER A 54 -10.51 -2.84 -80.39
C SER A 54 -10.31 -4.33 -80.72
N ILE A 55 -10.15 -5.14 -79.69
CA ILE A 55 -10.21 -6.60 -79.78
C ILE A 55 -11.53 -7.00 -79.13
N THR A 56 -12.55 -7.24 -79.97
CA THR A 56 -13.95 -7.40 -79.52
C THR A 56 -14.37 -8.87 -79.33
N SER A 57 -13.49 -9.82 -79.64
CA SER A 57 -13.75 -11.25 -79.45
C SER A 57 -12.93 -11.82 -78.30
N ALA A 58 -13.47 -12.85 -77.63
CA ALA A 58 -12.79 -13.52 -76.54
C ALA A 58 -11.51 -14.22 -77.05
N GLY A 59 -10.34 -13.72 -76.64
CA GLY A 59 -9.04 -14.24 -77.04
C GLY A 59 -7.93 -13.86 -76.07
N LEU A 60 -6.83 -14.63 -76.09
CA LEU A 60 -5.65 -14.37 -75.25
C LEU A 60 -4.71 -13.38 -75.94
N GLY A 61 -4.63 -12.15 -75.43
CA GLY A 61 -3.59 -11.18 -75.80
C GLY A 61 -2.31 -11.40 -74.98
N THR A 62 -1.20 -11.79 -75.62
CA THR A 62 0.11 -11.86 -74.96
C THR A 62 0.97 -10.67 -75.40
N PHE A 63 1.17 -9.70 -74.52
CA PHE A 63 2.06 -8.56 -74.76
C PHE A 63 3.34 -8.73 -73.92
N ALA A 64 4.50 -8.72 -74.57
CA ALA A 64 5.78 -8.85 -73.86
C ALA A 64 6.10 -7.59 -73.01
N ASN A 65 5.76 -6.40 -73.52
CA ASN A 65 5.93 -5.11 -72.85
C ASN A 65 4.75 -4.20 -73.20
N LEU A 66 3.71 -4.15 -72.36
CA LEU A 66 2.59 -3.22 -72.53
C LEU A 66 2.85 -1.93 -71.73
N THR A 67 2.94 -0.79 -72.41
CA THR A 67 2.97 0.54 -71.78
C THR A 67 1.63 1.22 -72.06
N ASN A 68 0.77 1.36 -71.05
CA ASN A 68 -0.49 2.11 -71.16
C ASN A 68 -0.30 3.53 -70.57
N ASN A 69 -0.42 4.56 -71.42
CA ASN A 69 -0.38 5.97 -71.00
C ASN A 69 -1.76 6.54 -70.63
N GLY A 70 -2.84 5.75 -70.73
CA GLY A 70 -4.22 6.13 -70.40
C GLY A 70 -4.82 5.29 -69.27
N THR A 71 -6.16 5.31 -69.16
CA THR A 71 -6.89 4.50 -68.18
C THR A 71 -6.93 3.04 -68.62
N THR A 72 -6.56 2.12 -67.72
CA THR A 72 -6.81 0.69 -67.90
C THR A 72 -8.06 0.33 -67.12
N THR A 73 -9.13 -0.09 -67.81
CA THR A 73 -10.31 -0.67 -67.15
C THR A 73 -10.21 -2.18 -67.26
N LEU A 74 -10.00 -2.87 -66.13
CA LEU A 74 -9.90 -4.32 -66.07
C LEU A 74 -11.28 -4.90 -65.70
N GLY A 75 -12.08 -5.23 -66.71
CA GLY A 75 -13.25 -6.14 -66.64
C GLY A 75 -14.47 -5.72 -65.80
N ASP A 76 -15.66 -5.94 -66.36
CA ASP A 76 -16.95 -6.03 -65.65
C ASP A 76 -17.21 -7.51 -65.30
N ALA A 77 -17.63 -7.73 -64.05
CA ALA A 77 -18.19 -8.94 -63.45
C ALA A 77 -17.59 -10.32 -63.80
N VAL A 78 -17.01 -10.92 -62.76
CA VAL A 78 -16.73 -12.36 -62.57
C VAL A 78 -15.37 -12.84 -63.09
N THR A 79 -14.46 -13.00 -62.13
CA THR A 79 -13.16 -13.72 -62.21
C THR A 79 -12.06 -13.09 -63.06
N ASP A 80 -11.44 -12.02 -62.55
CA ASP A 80 -10.13 -11.57 -63.00
C ASP A 80 -9.12 -11.74 -61.86
N VAL A 81 -8.31 -12.80 -61.91
CA VAL A 81 -7.16 -12.96 -61.00
C VAL A 81 -5.98 -12.26 -61.66
N THR A 82 -5.91 -10.94 -61.51
CA THR A 82 -4.72 -10.18 -61.86
C THR A 82 -3.64 -10.50 -60.82
N ILE A 83 -2.84 -11.54 -61.03
CA ILE A 83 -1.60 -11.74 -60.26
C ILE A 83 -0.59 -10.71 -60.74
N GLN A 84 -0.70 -9.47 -60.26
CA GLN A 84 0.40 -8.52 -60.38
C GLN A 84 1.54 -9.03 -59.49
N LYS A 85 2.50 -9.75 -60.08
CA LYS A 85 3.79 -10.05 -59.41
C LYS A 85 4.65 -8.78 -59.22
N GLY A 86 4.12 -7.60 -59.55
CA GLY A 86 4.79 -6.31 -59.46
C GLY A 86 4.13 -5.39 -58.44
N ARG A 87 4.97 -4.56 -57.82
CA ARG A 87 4.61 -3.45 -56.92
C ARG A 87 3.52 -2.58 -57.56
N LEU A 88 2.38 -2.39 -56.88
CA LEU A 88 1.47 -1.27 -57.17
C LEU A 88 2.14 0.02 -56.64
N ALA A 89 3.13 0.52 -57.39
CA ALA A 89 3.77 1.78 -57.09
C ALA A 89 2.97 2.90 -57.77
N THR A 90 2.32 3.76 -56.99
CA THR A 90 2.01 5.10 -57.48
C THR A 90 3.34 5.69 -57.94
N SER A 91 3.40 6.16 -59.18
CA SER A 91 4.63 6.64 -59.81
C SER A 91 5.35 7.68 -58.94
N SER A 92 6.63 7.91 -59.22
CA SER A 92 7.56 8.80 -58.51
C SER A 92 7.14 10.29 -58.39
N ALA A 93 5.87 10.64 -58.61
CA ALA A 93 5.33 11.93 -58.26
C ALA A 93 5.03 11.96 -56.75
N ALA A 94 5.72 12.84 -56.03
CA ALA A 94 5.44 13.11 -54.63
C ALA A 94 3.95 13.42 -54.43
N GLY A 95 3.26 12.61 -53.62
CA GLY A 95 2.02 13.00 -52.95
C GLY A 95 0.68 12.71 -53.64
N ALA A 96 0.61 11.95 -54.74
CA ALA A 96 -0.69 11.50 -55.24
C ALA A 96 -1.19 10.29 -54.43
N ALA A 97 -1.96 10.55 -53.37
CA ALA A 97 -2.69 9.51 -52.65
C ALA A 97 -3.62 8.75 -53.61
N LEU A 98 -3.89 7.47 -53.30
CA LEU A 98 -5.03 6.76 -53.89
C LEU A 98 -6.31 7.54 -53.53
N SER A 99 -6.80 8.34 -54.48
CA SER A 99 -7.98 9.18 -54.31
C SER A 99 -9.21 8.41 -54.78
N LEU A 100 -10.14 8.16 -53.85
CA LEU A 100 -11.46 7.65 -54.20
C LEU A 100 -12.32 8.83 -54.68
N GLY A 101 -13.04 8.66 -55.79
CA GLY A 101 -13.90 9.70 -56.34
C GLY A 101 -15.00 10.13 -55.35
N SER A 102 -15.44 11.38 -55.44
CA SER A 102 -16.48 11.96 -54.55
C SER A 102 -17.86 11.27 -54.63
N THR A 103 -18.06 10.39 -55.61
CA THR A 103 -19.28 9.59 -55.82
C THR A 103 -19.16 8.15 -55.33
N TYR A 104 -18.03 7.75 -54.72
CA TYR A 104 -17.83 6.40 -54.20
C TYR A 104 -18.88 6.06 -53.14
N THR A 105 -19.77 5.12 -53.46
CA THR A 105 -20.97 4.80 -52.66
C THR A 105 -20.81 3.55 -51.81
N TYR A 106 -19.68 2.84 -51.92
CA TYR A 106 -19.37 1.68 -51.08
C TYR A 106 -18.81 2.15 -49.73
N GLY A 107 -19.24 1.50 -48.65
CA GLY A 107 -18.90 1.88 -47.27
C GLY A 107 -17.46 1.59 -46.82
N GLU A 108 -16.62 0.99 -47.68
CA GLU A 108 -15.24 0.59 -47.35
C GLU A 108 -14.29 0.99 -48.49
N GLY A 109 -13.24 1.77 -48.20
CA GLY A 109 -12.38 2.36 -49.23
C GLY A 109 -11.36 1.41 -49.86
N ASN A 110 -10.86 0.43 -49.10
CA ASN A 110 -9.96 -0.64 -49.57
C ASN A 110 -10.12 -1.85 -48.62
N GLU A 111 -10.46 -3.03 -49.15
CA GLU A 111 -10.49 -4.28 -48.39
C GLU A 111 -9.39 -5.23 -48.91
N LEU A 112 -8.55 -5.71 -48.01
CA LEU A 112 -7.56 -6.77 -48.29
C LEU A 112 -7.94 -8.01 -47.50
N ARG A 113 -8.46 -9.03 -48.20
CA ARG A 113 -8.95 -10.28 -47.58
C ARG A 113 -8.16 -11.48 -48.09
N TYR A 114 -7.65 -12.28 -47.16
CA TYR A 114 -7.05 -13.57 -47.44
C TYR A 114 -7.91 -14.68 -46.81
N SER A 115 -8.20 -15.74 -47.56
CA SER A 115 -8.82 -16.95 -47.05
C SER A 115 -7.98 -18.14 -47.50
N VAL A 116 -7.56 -18.96 -46.53
CA VAL A 116 -6.85 -20.22 -46.81
C VAL A 116 -7.80 -21.35 -46.49
N THR A 117 -8.31 -21.99 -47.53
CA THR A 117 -9.30 -23.08 -47.45
C THR A 117 -8.66 -24.45 -47.28
N ASP A 118 -7.39 -24.60 -47.62
CA ASP A 118 -6.62 -25.81 -47.41
C ASP A 118 -5.14 -25.48 -47.10
N TRP A 119 -4.63 -26.01 -45.99
CA TRP A 119 -3.25 -25.85 -45.51
C TRP A 119 -2.50 -27.19 -45.59
N THR A 120 -2.74 -28.02 -46.60
CA THR A 120 -1.91 -29.22 -46.80
C THR A 120 -0.69 -28.92 -47.66
N GLY A 121 0.51 -29.05 -47.08
CA GLY A 121 1.74 -29.33 -47.85
C GLY A 121 2.79 -28.23 -47.99
N ILE A 122 2.65 -27.01 -47.45
CA ILE A 122 3.69 -25.97 -47.57
C ILE A 122 3.76 -25.09 -46.29
N GLY A 123 4.84 -25.23 -45.50
CA GLY A 123 5.22 -24.34 -44.39
C GLY A 123 4.34 -24.42 -43.12
N SER A 124 4.89 -24.04 -41.97
CA SER A 124 4.17 -24.04 -40.68
C SER A 124 3.43 -22.72 -40.39
N ASN A 125 3.66 -21.65 -41.17
CA ASN A 125 3.24 -20.28 -40.83
C ASN A 125 2.59 -19.56 -42.02
N PHE A 126 1.51 -18.80 -41.77
CA PHE A 126 0.90 -17.85 -42.71
C PHE A 126 1.23 -16.41 -42.33
N ASN A 127 1.69 -15.62 -43.30
CA ASN A 127 1.86 -14.18 -43.12
C ASN A 127 0.94 -13.45 -44.10
N GLY A 128 -0.14 -12.83 -43.61
CA GLY A 128 -1.13 -12.16 -44.46
C GLY A 128 -0.58 -10.88 -45.10
N MET A 129 -0.09 -9.94 -44.29
CA MET A 129 0.45 -8.66 -44.74
C MET A 129 1.81 -8.39 -44.09
N TYR A 130 2.82 -8.07 -44.91
CA TYR A 130 4.14 -7.66 -44.43
C TYR A 130 4.42 -6.21 -44.86
N LEU A 131 4.52 -5.32 -43.89
CA LEU A 131 4.86 -3.92 -44.09
C LEU A 131 6.26 -3.68 -43.53
N ARG A 132 7.20 -3.27 -44.39
CA ARG A 132 8.57 -2.93 -44.01
C ARG A 132 8.91 -1.53 -44.49
N ALA A 133 9.38 -0.69 -43.57
CA ALA A 133 10.04 0.56 -43.90
C ALA A 133 11.47 0.50 -43.36
N GLU A 134 12.43 0.86 -44.20
CA GLU A 134 13.85 0.88 -43.84
C GLU A 134 14.52 2.12 -44.44
N ASN A 135 15.51 2.66 -43.73
CA ASN A 135 16.40 3.68 -44.27
C ASN A 135 17.80 3.10 -44.45
N GLY A 136 18.20 2.84 -45.69
CA GLY A 136 19.54 2.37 -46.04
C GLY A 136 20.59 3.48 -46.22
N VAL A 137 20.23 4.76 -46.01
CA VAL A 137 21.14 5.90 -46.27
C VAL A 137 21.60 6.54 -44.96
N ALA A 138 22.92 6.61 -44.77
CA ALA A 138 23.54 7.32 -43.66
C ALA A 138 23.17 8.81 -43.68
N GLY A 139 22.40 9.26 -42.70
CA GLY A 139 22.02 10.66 -42.55
C GLY A 139 21.41 10.94 -41.18
N THR A 140 21.88 11.98 -40.50
CA THR A 140 21.58 12.30 -39.10
C THR A 140 20.21 12.96 -38.86
N THR A 141 19.39 13.12 -39.89
CA THR A 141 18.15 13.93 -39.84
C THR A 141 16.91 13.26 -40.45
N LYS A 142 16.97 11.97 -40.78
CA LYS A 142 15.87 11.27 -41.46
C LYS A 142 14.99 10.49 -40.48
N ASN A 143 13.67 10.60 -40.65
CA ASN A 143 12.68 9.80 -39.93
C ASN A 143 12.21 8.64 -40.82
N VAL A 144 12.06 7.44 -40.25
CA VAL A 144 11.43 6.30 -40.91
C VAL A 144 10.10 6.05 -40.23
N ARG A 145 9.03 5.93 -41.04
CA ARG A 145 7.69 5.59 -40.55
C ARG A 145 7.22 4.32 -41.27
N GLY A 146 6.87 3.29 -40.50
CA GLY A 146 6.41 2.00 -41.04
C GLY A 146 4.98 2.06 -41.54
N MET A 147 4.06 2.34 -40.62
CA MET A 147 2.64 2.47 -40.88
C MET A 147 2.11 3.68 -40.11
N GLU A 148 1.30 4.50 -40.77
CA GLU A 148 0.61 5.63 -40.16
C GLU A 148 -0.89 5.46 -40.37
N VAL A 149 -1.65 5.52 -39.28
CA VAL A 149 -3.11 5.36 -39.30
C VAL A 149 -3.74 6.54 -38.56
N TYR A 150 -4.59 7.30 -39.25
CA TYR A 150 -5.24 8.49 -38.69
C TYR A 150 -6.73 8.49 -39.03
N GLY A 151 -7.57 8.68 -38.00
CA GLY A 151 -8.99 9.02 -38.16
C GLY A 151 -9.20 10.49 -37.82
N VAL A 152 -9.90 11.23 -38.69
CA VAL A 152 -10.15 12.67 -38.49
C VAL A 152 -11.61 12.98 -38.85
N ALA A 153 -12.29 13.72 -37.98
CA ALA A 153 -13.59 14.34 -38.26
C ALA A 153 -13.40 15.85 -38.43
N ASN A 154 -13.48 16.34 -39.68
CA ASN A 154 -13.31 17.76 -39.98
C ASN A 154 -14.65 18.49 -39.94
N ASN A 155 -14.88 19.29 -38.89
CA ASN A 155 -15.94 20.31 -38.83
C ASN A 155 -17.37 19.79 -39.12
N VAL A 156 -17.65 18.52 -38.80
CA VAL A 156 -18.97 17.91 -38.93
C VAL A 156 -19.26 17.02 -37.73
N GLY A 157 -20.54 16.98 -37.30
CA GLY A 157 -20.98 16.07 -36.24
C GLY A 157 -20.74 14.63 -36.65
N THR A 158 -19.80 13.96 -35.98
CA THR A 158 -19.41 12.58 -36.28
C THR A 158 -19.69 11.72 -35.06
N GLY A 159 -20.45 10.64 -35.22
CA GLY A 159 -20.83 9.80 -34.08
C GLY A 159 -19.64 9.13 -33.39
N SER A 160 -18.68 8.61 -34.16
CA SER A 160 -17.44 8.03 -33.63
C SER A 160 -16.31 8.14 -34.66
N VAL A 161 -15.09 8.38 -34.18
CA VAL A 161 -13.87 8.36 -35.00
C VAL A 161 -12.97 7.27 -34.45
N TRP A 162 -12.57 6.34 -35.31
CA TRP A 162 -11.65 5.25 -34.96
C TRP A 162 -10.38 5.42 -35.79
N GLY A 163 -9.22 5.33 -35.13
CA GLY A 163 -7.92 5.31 -35.83
C GLY A 163 -7.58 3.90 -36.29
N LEU A 164 -7.17 3.05 -35.35
CA LEU A 164 -6.86 1.65 -35.58
C LEU A 164 -7.76 0.76 -34.71
N LEU A 165 -8.34 -0.28 -35.31
CA LEU A 165 -8.98 -1.39 -34.61
C LEU A 165 -8.22 -2.67 -34.94
N SER A 166 -7.66 -3.33 -33.93
CA SER A 166 -6.96 -4.61 -34.06
C SER A 166 -7.50 -5.58 -33.03
N TYR A 167 -7.80 -6.81 -33.43
CA TYR A 167 -8.26 -7.86 -32.53
C TYR A 167 -7.80 -9.24 -33.03
N GLY A 168 -7.41 -10.09 -32.09
CA GLY A 168 -7.32 -11.53 -32.32
C GLY A 168 -8.67 -12.15 -32.00
N TYR A 169 -9.29 -12.85 -32.94
CA TYR A 169 -10.59 -13.48 -32.74
C TYR A 169 -10.55 -14.96 -33.07
N VAL A 170 -10.80 -15.79 -32.06
CA VAL A 170 -10.94 -17.24 -32.20
C VAL A 170 -12.42 -17.57 -32.23
N LYS A 171 -12.89 -18.15 -33.34
CA LYS A 171 -14.27 -18.61 -33.50
C LYS A 171 -14.33 -20.13 -33.64
N GLY A 172 -15.31 -20.76 -33.04
CA GLY A 172 -15.55 -22.20 -33.16
C GLY A 172 -16.79 -22.65 -32.41
N THR A 173 -17.46 -23.69 -32.93
CA THR A 173 -18.63 -24.32 -32.30
C THR A 173 -18.25 -25.47 -31.35
N THR A 174 -16.95 -25.80 -31.28
CA THR A 174 -16.36 -26.85 -30.44
C THR A 174 -15.16 -26.27 -29.70
N ALA A 175 -14.79 -26.86 -28.56
CA ALA A 175 -13.62 -26.44 -27.80
C ALA A 175 -12.36 -26.46 -28.70
N LYS A 176 -11.64 -25.34 -28.75
CA LYS A 176 -10.38 -25.20 -29.48
C LYS A 176 -9.27 -24.87 -28.49
N THR A 177 -8.17 -25.61 -28.57
CA THR A 177 -6.92 -25.22 -27.92
C THR A 177 -6.16 -24.35 -28.91
N VAL A 178 -6.12 -23.05 -28.64
CA VAL A 178 -5.25 -22.11 -29.34
C VAL A 178 -4.10 -21.80 -28.39
N GLY A 179 -2.89 -21.64 -28.94
CA GLY A 179 -1.76 -21.13 -28.16
C GLY A 179 -1.98 -19.66 -27.75
N PRO A 180 -0.91 -18.89 -27.51
CA PRO A 180 -1.05 -17.47 -27.25
C PRO A 180 -1.80 -16.75 -28.38
N VAL A 181 -2.76 -15.89 -28.01
CA VAL A 181 -3.49 -15.03 -28.95
C VAL A 181 -3.14 -13.58 -28.62
N TYR A 182 -2.54 -12.88 -29.57
CA TYR A 182 -2.18 -11.48 -29.42
C TYR A 182 -3.05 -10.63 -30.35
N GLY A 183 -3.80 -9.67 -29.80
CA GLY A 183 -4.52 -8.69 -30.62
C GLY A 183 -3.58 -7.63 -31.21
N ILE A 184 -2.61 -7.19 -30.41
CA ILE A 184 -1.51 -6.32 -30.80
C ILE A 184 -0.27 -6.83 -30.05
N GLN A 185 0.82 -7.05 -30.77
CA GLN A 185 2.14 -7.26 -30.19
C GLN A 185 3.05 -6.13 -30.68
N THR A 186 3.55 -5.33 -29.75
CA THR A 186 4.55 -4.29 -30.03
C THR A 186 5.88 -4.73 -29.43
N GLU A 187 6.92 -4.75 -30.25
CA GLU A 187 8.27 -5.09 -29.81
C GLU A 187 9.22 -3.94 -30.16
N LEU A 188 10.10 -3.61 -29.22
CA LEU A 188 11.24 -2.73 -29.46
C LEU A 188 12.51 -3.53 -29.17
N THR A 189 13.21 -3.91 -30.23
CA THR A 189 14.40 -4.75 -30.15
C THR A 189 15.62 -3.94 -30.56
N PHE A 190 16.74 -4.14 -29.88
CA PHE A 190 18.03 -3.56 -30.23
C PHE A 190 18.97 -4.68 -30.62
N ASP A 191 19.71 -4.48 -31.70
CA ASP A 191 20.70 -5.46 -32.13
C ASP A 191 21.90 -5.46 -31.17
N ALA A 192 22.24 -6.63 -30.64
CA ALA A 192 23.37 -6.84 -29.75
C ALA A 192 24.71 -6.94 -30.50
N SER A 193 24.71 -7.00 -31.83
CA SER A 193 25.84 -7.54 -32.61
C SER A 193 26.96 -6.56 -32.97
N SER A 194 26.86 -5.24 -32.74
CA SER A 194 27.98 -4.33 -33.11
C SER A 194 28.05 -2.97 -32.39
N GLY A 195 28.16 -2.96 -31.05
CA GLY A 195 28.55 -1.78 -30.26
C GLY A 195 27.48 -1.27 -29.27
N THR A 196 27.86 -0.33 -28.40
CA THR A 196 26.95 0.30 -27.44
C THR A 196 25.94 1.18 -28.18
N ASN A 197 24.69 0.74 -28.27
CA ASN A 197 23.59 1.57 -28.74
C ASN A 197 23.19 2.55 -27.64
N THR A 198 23.39 3.85 -27.86
CA THR A 198 23.00 4.91 -26.91
C THR A 198 21.72 5.57 -27.37
N ILE A 199 20.65 5.42 -26.58
CA ILE A 199 19.41 6.20 -26.73
C ILE A 199 19.51 7.37 -25.77
N THR A 200 19.50 8.60 -26.29
CA THR A 200 19.77 9.79 -25.48
C THR A 200 18.52 10.45 -24.90
N THR A 201 17.33 10.07 -25.38
CA THR A 201 16.05 10.71 -24.99
C THR A 201 15.05 9.71 -24.44
N GLU A 202 14.44 8.89 -25.31
CA GLU A 202 13.33 8.01 -24.95
C GLU A 202 13.24 6.83 -25.94
N ALA A 203 12.90 5.65 -25.41
CA ALA A 203 12.58 4.45 -26.17
C ALA A 203 11.31 3.84 -25.58
N THR A 204 10.23 3.87 -26.35
CA THR A 204 8.89 3.53 -25.87
C THR A 204 8.20 2.60 -26.87
N PRO A 205 7.98 1.31 -26.54
CA PRO A 205 7.33 0.37 -27.46
C PRO A 205 5.86 0.70 -27.72
N LEU A 206 5.19 1.33 -26.75
CA LEU A 206 3.82 1.82 -26.87
C LEU A 206 3.69 3.21 -26.24
N LEU A 207 3.45 4.23 -27.06
CA LEU A 207 3.19 5.59 -26.59
C LEU A 207 1.71 5.94 -26.79
N ALA A 208 0.94 5.98 -25.70
CA ALA A 208 -0.40 6.54 -25.69
C ALA A 208 -0.33 8.00 -25.25
N LYS A 209 -0.54 8.93 -26.20
CA LYS A 209 -0.53 10.37 -25.93
C LYS A 209 -1.90 10.97 -26.18
N ILE A 210 -2.44 11.64 -25.18
CA ILE A 210 -3.63 12.47 -25.31
C ILE A 210 -3.17 13.93 -25.30
N THR A 211 -3.42 14.65 -26.39
CA THR A 211 -3.16 16.09 -26.48
C THR A 211 -4.50 16.78 -26.62
N GLY A 212 -4.90 17.55 -25.60
CA GLY A 212 -6.12 18.35 -25.66
C GLY A 212 -5.83 19.74 -26.23
N GLY A 213 -6.73 20.24 -27.09
CA GLY A 213 -6.89 21.68 -27.31
C GLY A 213 -7.67 22.33 -26.17
N VAL A 214 -8.33 23.47 -26.43
CA VAL A 214 -9.33 24.06 -25.50
C VAL A 214 -10.53 23.11 -25.40
N VAL A 215 -10.44 22.10 -24.55
CA VAL A 215 -11.49 21.10 -24.31
C VAL A 215 -12.01 21.33 -22.90
N ASP A 216 -12.91 22.29 -22.74
CA ASP A 216 -13.31 22.83 -21.43
C ASP A 216 -14.25 21.91 -20.63
N THR A 217 -14.81 20.85 -21.23
CA THR A 217 -15.76 19.95 -20.57
C THR A 217 -15.67 18.51 -21.06
N TYR A 218 -15.23 17.62 -20.18
CA TYR A 218 -15.42 16.18 -20.33
C TYR A 218 -15.66 15.55 -18.96
N THR A 219 -16.48 14.50 -18.94
CA THR A 219 -16.73 13.72 -17.72
C THR A 219 -15.70 12.62 -17.51
N LYS A 220 -15.05 12.12 -18.58
CA LYS A 220 -14.01 11.08 -18.55
C LYS A 220 -13.04 11.23 -19.73
N ILE A 221 -11.73 11.23 -19.46
CA ILE A 221 -10.67 10.96 -20.44
C ILE A 221 -9.87 9.78 -19.91
N GLN A 222 -9.63 8.77 -20.75
CA GLN A 222 -8.96 7.54 -20.35
C GLN A 222 -7.78 7.29 -21.29
N GLY A 223 -6.57 7.19 -20.73
CA GLY A 223 -5.35 6.92 -21.50
C GLY A 223 -5.26 5.48 -21.99
N ALA A 224 -5.49 4.54 -21.08
CA ALA A 224 -5.61 3.13 -21.36
C ALA A 224 -6.81 2.57 -20.59
N ILE A 225 -7.53 1.63 -21.20
CA ILE A 225 -8.62 0.92 -20.55
C ILE A 225 -8.40 -0.56 -20.80
N VAL A 226 -8.20 -1.31 -19.73
CA VAL A 226 -8.22 -2.77 -19.79
C VAL A 226 -9.60 -3.22 -19.35
N ARG A 227 -10.34 -3.91 -20.23
CA ARG A 227 -11.65 -4.48 -19.91
C ARG A 227 -11.59 -5.99 -20.12
N ALA A 228 -11.91 -6.73 -19.07
CA ALA A 228 -12.22 -8.14 -19.16
C ALA A 228 -13.73 -8.32 -19.07
N GLY A 229 -14.28 -9.24 -19.85
CA GLY A 229 -15.69 -9.59 -19.79
C GLY A 229 -15.89 -11.02 -20.26
N ASP A 230 -16.87 -11.70 -19.67
CA ASP A 230 -17.35 -12.98 -20.19
C ASP A 230 -18.54 -12.71 -21.13
N MET A 231 -18.53 -13.35 -22.29
CA MET A 231 -19.65 -13.27 -23.24
C MET A 231 -20.80 -14.21 -22.86
N ASP A 232 -20.55 -15.21 -21.99
CA ASP A 232 -21.55 -16.20 -21.57
C ASP A 232 -22.16 -15.94 -20.18
N GLY A 233 -21.68 -14.89 -19.48
CA GLY A 233 -22.15 -14.49 -18.15
C GLY A 233 -21.63 -15.34 -16.97
N GLN A 234 -20.66 -16.24 -17.19
CA GLN A 234 -20.03 -17.01 -16.12
C GLN A 234 -18.96 -16.22 -15.35
N ASN A 235 -18.61 -16.72 -14.17
CA ASN A 235 -17.51 -16.20 -13.38
C ASN A 235 -16.20 -16.84 -13.83
N ARG A 236 -15.28 -16.04 -14.38
CA ARG A 236 -13.95 -16.48 -14.79
C ARG A 236 -12.89 -15.81 -13.92
N THR A 237 -11.83 -16.55 -13.62
CA THR A 237 -10.60 -15.98 -13.08
C THR A 237 -9.72 -15.58 -14.26
N TYR A 238 -9.51 -14.29 -14.43
CA TYR A 238 -8.51 -13.76 -15.35
C TYR A 238 -7.17 -13.65 -14.61
N GLY A 239 -6.06 -13.77 -15.34
CA GLY A 239 -4.72 -13.56 -14.80
C GLY A 239 -4.43 -12.06 -14.57
N ASN A 240 -3.20 -11.64 -14.87
CA ASN A 240 -2.78 -10.26 -14.69
C ASN A 240 -3.37 -9.35 -15.78
N ALA A 241 -3.98 -8.23 -15.40
CA ALA A 241 -4.45 -7.20 -16.34
C ALA A 241 -3.31 -6.35 -16.90
N ILE A 242 -2.32 -6.04 -16.05
CA ILE A 242 -1.05 -5.41 -16.40
C ILE A 242 0.04 -6.25 -15.75
N LEU A 243 0.94 -6.82 -16.55
CA LEU A 243 2.08 -7.61 -16.09
C LEU A 243 3.36 -6.90 -16.51
N VAL A 244 4.22 -6.62 -15.54
CA VAL A 244 5.57 -6.11 -15.77
C VAL A 244 6.52 -7.14 -15.17
N GLU A 245 7.19 -7.90 -16.02
CA GLU A 245 8.07 -9.00 -15.62
C GLU A 245 9.37 -9.01 -16.41
N ASP A 246 10.37 -9.68 -15.86
CA ASP A 246 11.58 -10.06 -16.59
C ASP A 246 11.30 -11.35 -17.38
N ASP A 247 11.83 -11.47 -18.59
CA ASP A 247 11.67 -12.70 -19.36
C ASP A 247 12.64 -13.76 -18.84
N SER A 248 12.10 -14.74 -18.13
CA SER A 248 12.85 -15.86 -17.56
C SER A 248 13.65 -16.69 -18.59
N ASN A 249 13.35 -16.58 -19.88
CA ASN A 249 14.09 -17.28 -20.94
C ASN A 249 15.35 -16.52 -21.40
N MET A 250 15.52 -15.27 -20.99
CA MET A 250 16.70 -14.47 -21.28
C MET A 250 17.68 -14.48 -20.09
N ALA A 251 18.99 -14.59 -20.39
CA ALA A 251 20.02 -14.55 -19.36
C ALA A 251 20.26 -13.10 -18.90
N GLY A 252 20.10 -12.82 -17.61
CA GLY A 252 20.37 -11.52 -17.02
C GLY A 252 19.51 -11.23 -15.79
N THR A 253 19.65 -10.04 -15.22
CA THR A 253 18.71 -9.51 -14.22
C THR A 253 18.39 -8.09 -14.62
N ILE A 254 17.14 -7.83 -14.98
CA ILE A 254 16.69 -6.47 -15.26
C ILE A 254 16.37 -5.77 -13.93
N THR A 255 17.05 -4.64 -13.67
CA THR A 255 16.72 -3.78 -12.53
C THR A 255 15.94 -2.56 -13.01
N TRP A 256 14.68 -2.47 -12.60
CA TRP A 256 13.84 -1.30 -12.85
C TRP A 256 14.05 -0.26 -11.77
N THR A 257 14.47 0.96 -12.13
CA THR A 257 14.51 2.08 -11.17
C THR A 257 13.10 2.44 -10.67
N ARG A 258 12.08 2.25 -11.52
CA ARG A 258 10.65 2.40 -11.22
C ARG A 258 9.85 1.42 -12.09
N GLY A 259 8.97 0.61 -11.50
CA GLY A 259 8.08 -0.28 -12.26
C GLY A 259 6.89 0.48 -12.85
N LEU A 260 6.12 1.18 -12.00
CA LEU A 260 5.03 2.07 -12.41
C LEU A 260 5.28 3.47 -11.84
N LYS A 261 5.26 4.50 -12.70
CA LYS A 261 5.38 5.91 -12.30
C LYS A 261 4.14 6.67 -12.74
N LEU A 262 3.33 7.09 -11.77
CA LEU A 262 2.22 8.01 -11.98
C LEU A 262 2.67 9.39 -11.48
N ASN A 263 2.95 10.31 -12.40
CA ASN A 263 3.47 11.64 -12.07
C ASN A 263 2.58 12.73 -12.66
N ALA A 264 1.29 12.66 -12.32
CA ALA A 264 0.31 13.67 -12.66
C ALA A 264 -0.25 14.25 -11.35
N PRO A 265 -0.41 15.57 -11.22
CA PRO A 265 -1.13 16.14 -10.09
C PRO A 265 -2.57 15.61 -10.15
N SER A 266 -2.95 14.81 -9.16
CA SER A 266 -4.28 14.25 -9.06
C SER A 266 -4.84 14.51 -7.66
N THR A 267 -6.16 14.49 -7.53
CA THR A 267 -6.83 14.48 -6.22
C THR A 267 -6.91 13.06 -5.63
N LEU A 268 -6.71 12.03 -6.46
CA LEU A 268 -6.76 10.60 -6.16
C LEU A 268 -5.75 9.89 -7.06
N ASP A 269 -4.55 9.57 -6.54
CA ASP A 269 -3.45 9.06 -7.38
C ASP A 269 -3.68 7.62 -7.83
N ILE A 270 -3.92 6.73 -6.87
CA ILE A 270 -4.21 5.31 -7.09
C ILE A 270 -5.35 4.93 -6.15
N GLU A 271 -6.47 4.53 -6.73
CA GLU A 271 -7.59 3.95 -5.98
C GLU A 271 -7.57 2.44 -6.17
N LEU A 272 -7.38 1.72 -5.07
CA LEU A 272 -7.48 0.26 -5.02
C LEU A 272 -8.77 -0.07 -4.27
N GLN A 273 -9.74 -0.70 -4.92
CA GLN A 273 -11.06 -1.00 -4.35
C GLN A 273 -11.17 -2.51 -3.99
N ASN A 274 -12.12 -2.89 -3.14
CA ASN A 274 -12.49 -4.30 -2.88
C ASN A 274 -11.39 -5.21 -2.26
N ALA A 275 -10.79 -4.79 -1.14
CA ALA A 275 -9.83 -5.59 -0.35
C ALA A 275 -8.55 -6.01 -1.12
N GLU A 276 -8.07 -5.13 -2.00
CA GLU A 276 -6.79 -5.33 -2.67
C GLU A 276 -5.61 -5.31 -1.69
N THR A 277 -4.71 -6.28 -1.85
CA THR A 277 -3.50 -6.38 -1.04
C THR A 277 -2.36 -5.64 -1.73
N ILE A 278 -1.88 -4.54 -1.14
CA ILE A 278 -0.59 -3.95 -1.49
C ILE A 278 0.50 -4.80 -0.86
N SER A 279 0.85 -5.92 -1.50
CA SER A 279 1.97 -6.76 -1.07
C SER A 279 3.27 -6.15 -1.58
N ASN A 280 3.87 -5.25 -0.80
CA ASN A 280 5.24 -4.84 -1.08
C ASN A 280 6.17 -5.97 -0.63
N ALA A 281 6.65 -6.76 -1.58
CA ALA A 281 7.53 -7.88 -1.29
C ALA A 281 8.81 -7.36 -0.62
N THR A 282 8.93 -7.71 0.66
CA THR A 282 10.15 -7.83 1.47
C THR A 282 10.89 -6.58 1.98
N ASP A 283 11.01 -5.43 1.28
CA ASP A 283 11.94 -4.37 1.75
C ASP A 283 11.49 -2.89 1.65
N GLY A 284 10.31 -2.59 1.08
CA GLY A 284 9.94 -1.19 0.83
C GLY A 284 9.01 -0.58 1.89
N THR A 285 9.41 0.57 2.43
CA THR A 285 8.60 1.41 3.31
C THR A 285 7.34 1.90 2.59
N ILE A 286 6.16 1.65 3.15
CA ILE A 286 4.93 2.39 2.79
C ILE A 286 4.94 3.68 3.61
N ALA A 287 5.32 4.79 2.98
CA ALA A 287 5.36 6.10 3.62
C ALA A 287 4.04 6.84 3.40
N PHE A 288 3.31 7.08 4.48
CA PHE A 288 2.24 8.08 4.51
C PHE A 288 2.91 9.41 4.87
N GLY A 289 2.86 10.41 3.98
CA GLY A 289 3.47 11.73 4.21
C GLY A 289 2.78 12.51 5.34
N THR A 290 2.08 13.58 4.99
CA THR A 290 1.21 14.30 5.95
C THR A 290 -0.20 13.72 6.05
N ALA A 291 -0.49 12.66 5.29
CA ALA A 291 -1.80 11.99 5.26
C ALA A 291 -2.00 11.09 6.50
N ASN A 292 -3.24 11.06 7.00
CA ASN A 292 -3.65 10.17 8.07
C ASN A 292 -3.89 8.74 7.54
N LEU A 293 -3.53 7.72 8.32
CA LEU A 293 -4.01 6.36 8.10
C LEU A 293 -5.45 6.24 8.64
N THR A 294 -6.44 6.29 7.76
CA THR A 294 -7.84 6.03 8.12
C THR A 294 -8.17 4.56 7.87
N ASN A 295 -8.28 3.76 8.94
CA ASN A 295 -8.74 2.36 8.86
C ASN A 295 -10.06 2.22 9.62
N SER A 296 -11.10 1.69 8.97
CA SER A 296 -12.38 1.39 9.61
C SER A 296 -12.37 0.05 10.38
N GLY A 297 -11.37 -0.79 10.14
CA GLY A 297 -11.14 -2.07 10.83
C GLY A 297 -9.96 -2.03 11.80
N THR A 298 -9.49 -3.23 12.19
CA THR A 298 -8.30 -3.38 13.05
C THR A 298 -7.02 -3.13 12.25
N VAL A 299 -6.10 -2.34 12.80
CA VAL A 299 -4.71 -2.27 12.32
C VAL A 299 -3.88 -3.30 13.08
N THR A 300 -3.43 -4.33 12.39
CA THR A 300 -2.51 -5.34 12.97
C THR A 300 -1.11 -5.11 12.43
N VAL A 301 -0.19 -4.72 13.31
CA VAL A 301 1.23 -4.58 12.97
C VAL A 301 1.95 -5.87 13.33
N THR A 302 2.41 -6.61 12.33
CA THR A 302 3.25 -7.81 12.52
C THR A 302 4.69 -7.43 12.21
N SER A 303 5.58 -7.55 13.18
CA SER A 303 7.01 -7.27 13.00
C SER A 303 7.85 -8.34 13.66
N ALA A 304 8.82 -8.87 12.92
CA ALA A 304 9.88 -9.71 13.46
C ALA A 304 11.07 -8.87 14.02
N GLY A 305 11.04 -7.55 13.83
CA GLY A 305 12.09 -6.65 14.27
C GLY A 305 11.92 -6.21 15.73
N ALA A 306 13.03 -5.90 16.38
CA ALA A 306 13.08 -5.44 17.77
C ALA A 306 12.22 -4.19 18.06
N SER A 307 12.00 -3.32 17.06
CA SER A 307 11.18 -2.11 17.21
C SER A 307 9.91 -2.24 16.37
N ALA A 308 8.91 -2.95 16.90
CA ALA A 308 7.69 -3.30 16.17
C ALA A 308 6.82 -2.08 15.83
N LEU A 309 6.76 -1.10 16.73
CA LEU A 309 6.14 0.21 16.52
C LEU A 309 7.00 1.29 17.15
N THR A 310 7.25 2.37 16.42
CA THR A 310 7.89 3.57 16.96
C THR A 310 7.15 4.83 16.52
N VAL A 311 6.73 5.65 17.48
CA VAL A 311 6.07 6.94 17.26
C VAL A 311 6.97 8.03 17.81
N GLY A 312 7.39 8.98 16.99
CA GLY A 312 8.24 10.12 17.40
C GLY A 312 8.81 10.88 16.20
N ALA A 313 9.25 12.12 16.42
CA ALA A 313 9.69 13.02 15.35
C ALA A 313 10.87 12.48 14.52
N ASN A 314 11.75 11.67 15.13
CA ASN A 314 12.89 11.03 14.46
C ASN A 314 12.82 9.50 14.53
N GLY A 315 11.60 8.93 14.54
CA GLY A 315 11.38 7.48 14.56
C GLY A 315 12.15 6.77 15.69
N ALA A 316 12.88 5.71 15.35
CA ALA A 316 13.64 4.87 16.29
C ALA A 316 14.71 5.62 17.11
N THR A 317 15.21 6.75 16.62
CA THR A 317 16.25 7.53 17.31
C THR A 317 15.68 8.29 18.51
N ASN A 318 14.50 8.92 18.34
CA ASN A 318 13.83 9.70 19.39
C ASN A 318 12.35 9.28 19.51
N PRO A 319 12.07 8.08 20.04
CA PRO A 319 10.70 7.61 20.23
C PRO A 319 10.03 8.37 21.38
N VAL A 320 8.77 8.75 21.17
CA VAL A 320 7.81 9.14 22.22
C VAL A 320 7.08 7.91 22.75
N LEU A 321 6.69 7.00 21.84
CA LEU A 321 6.16 5.66 22.17
C LEU A 321 6.92 4.62 21.35
N LYS A 322 7.36 3.55 22.02
CA LYS A 322 8.03 2.41 21.38
C LYS A 322 7.40 1.12 21.88
N VAL A 323 7.05 0.22 20.96
CA VAL A 323 6.75 -1.18 21.25
C VAL A 323 7.99 -1.99 20.88
N ASP A 324 8.67 -2.49 21.90
CA ASP A 324 9.89 -3.29 21.77
C ASP A 324 9.55 -4.78 21.79
N ALA A 325 9.79 -5.46 20.67
CA ALA A 325 9.55 -6.88 20.48
C ALA A 325 10.88 -7.66 20.30
N SER A 326 11.99 -7.14 20.83
CA SER A 326 13.32 -7.73 20.69
C SER A 326 13.50 -9.10 21.34
N THR A 327 12.61 -9.48 22.26
CA THR A 327 12.63 -10.82 22.86
C THR A 327 11.94 -11.81 21.92
N GLY A 328 12.67 -12.85 21.47
CA GLY A 328 12.10 -13.85 20.56
C GLY A 328 10.89 -14.54 21.18
N SER A 329 9.76 -14.57 20.47
CA SER A 329 8.47 -15.13 20.94
C SER A 329 7.87 -14.42 22.16
N VAL A 330 7.62 -13.11 22.05
CA VAL A 330 6.92 -12.33 23.08
C VAL A 330 5.52 -12.89 23.34
N ALA A 331 5.35 -13.67 24.42
CA ALA A 331 4.05 -14.18 24.85
C ALA A 331 3.34 -13.22 25.84
N THR A 332 4.11 -12.33 26.47
CA THR A 332 3.60 -11.37 27.45
C THR A 332 3.75 -9.94 26.94
N GLY A 333 2.67 -9.18 26.90
CA GLY A 333 2.63 -7.78 26.48
C GLY A 333 1.85 -6.90 27.46
N VAL A 334 1.42 -5.74 26.96
CA VAL A 334 0.59 -4.79 27.69
C VAL A 334 -0.64 -4.47 26.83
N SER A 335 -1.83 -4.59 27.41
CA SER A 335 -3.07 -4.12 26.79
C SER A 335 -3.44 -2.75 27.35
N LEU A 336 -3.79 -1.82 26.46
CA LEU A 336 -4.41 -0.55 26.81
C LEU A 336 -5.86 -0.58 26.30
N THR A 337 -6.82 -0.54 27.22
CA THR A 337 -8.24 -0.65 26.88
C THR A 337 -8.97 0.61 27.30
N GLY A 338 -9.54 1.32 26.32
CA GLY A 338 -10.51 2.38 26.59
C GLY A 338 -11.85 1.77 27.01
N ALA A 339 -12.49 2.33 28.03
CA ALA A 339 -13.86 1.97 28.39
C ALA A 339 -14.85 3.02 27.84
N ALA A 340 -16.15 2.78 28.04
CA ALA A 340 -17.17 3.80 27.74
C ALA A 340 -16.85 5.12 28.47
N ALA A 341 -17.28 6.24 27.89
CA ALA A 341 -17.03 7.57 28.44
C ALA A 341 -17.40 7.62 29.94
N GLY A 342 -16.49 8.16 30.77
CA GLY A 342 -16.63 8.21 32.23
C GLY A 342 -16.09 6.99 32.99
N SER A 343 -15.77 5.88 32.32
CA SER A 343 -15.27 4.64 32.96
C SER A 343 -13.75 4.50 32.99
N GLY A 344 -13.02 5.46 32.40
CA GLY A 344 -11.56 5.49 32.38
C GLY A 344 -10.91 4.57 31.33
N ALA A 345 -9.60 4.38 31.44
CA ALA A 345 -8.83 3.46 30.62
C ALA A 345 -8.05 2.51 31.53
N THR A 346 -7.87 1.26 31.07
CA THR A 346 -7.16 0.21 31.82
C THR A 346 -5.84 -0.11 31.15
N ILE A 347 -4.78 -0.26 31.96
CA ILE A 347 -3.49 -0.81 31.55
C ILE A 347 -3.34 -2.15 32.28
N ALA A 348 -3.16 -3.24 31.53
CA ALA A 348 -3.01 -4.58 32.10
C ALA A 348 -1.90 -5.36 31.38
N SER A 349 -1.32 -6.35 32.07
CA SER A 349 -0.48 -7.36 31.43
C SER A 349 -1.35 -8.24 30.54
N LEU A 350 -0.83 -8.60 29.37
CA LEU A 350 -1.46 -9.52 28.43
C LEU A 350 -0.58 -10.76 28.32
N SER A 351 -1.09 -11.96 28.61
CA SER A 351 -0.34 -13.21 28.50
C SER A 351 -1.29 -14.40 28.50
N SER A 352 -0.76 -15.58 28.19
CA SER A 352 -1.46 -16.85 28.39
C SER A 352 -1.26 -17.46 29.78
N GLY A 353 -0.32 -16.94 30.57
CA GLY A 353 -0.13 -17.31 31.97
C GLY A 353 -1.10 -16.58 32.91
N THR A 354 -1.00 -16.90 34.20
CA THR A 354 -1.92 -16.42 35.24
C THR A 354 -1.33 -15.37 36.18
N ASP A 355 -0.01 -15.16 36.15
CA ASP A 355 0.74 -14.45 37.20
C ASP A 355 1.73 -13.41 36.65
N GLU A 356 1.34 -12.68 35.60
CA GLU A 356 2.17 -11.68 34.97
C GLU A 356 2.18 -10.36 35.74
N LYS A 357 3.39 -9.84 35.95
CA LYS A 357 3.60 -8.56 36.62
C LYS A 357 3.60 -7.42 35.61
N LEU A 358 2.92 -6.32 35.92
CA LEU A 358 3.14 -5.05 35.26
C LEU A 358 4.27 -4.31 35.96
N LEU A 359 5.41 -4.14 35.29
CA LEU A 359 6.52 -3.34 35.80
C LEU A 359 6.47 -1.94 35.21
N LEU A 360 6.33 -0.93 36.07
CA LEU A 360 6.45 0.47 35.71
C LEU A 360 7.81 0.96 36.20
N ASN A 361 8.66 1.42 35.27
CA ASN A 361 10.00 1.90 35.57
C ASN A 361 10.26 3.22 34.86
N SER A 362 10.95 4.14 35.52
CA SER A 362 11.52 5.33 34.90
C SER A 362 12.91 5.01 34.34
N LYS A 363 13.39 5.83 33.39
CA LYS A 363 14.76 5.71 32.89
C LYS A 363 15.73 6.46 33.81
N GLY A 364 16.81 5.80 34.22
CA GLY A 364 17.90 6.45 34.97
C GLY A 364 17.49 6.86 36.39
N ARG A 365 17.58 8.17 36.69
CA ARG A 365 17.31 8.76 38.02
C ARG A 365 15.92 9.40 38.14
N SER A 366 15.09 9.29 37.10
CA SER A 366 13.75 9.89 37.10
C SER A 366 12.82 9.15 38.05
N GLU A 367 11.68 9.75 38.38
CA GLU A 367 10.66 9.19 39.26
C GLU A 367 9.38 8.84 38.49
N ILE A 368 8.57 7.97 39.08
CA ILE A 368 7.20 7.69 38.61
C ILE A 368 6.27 8.52 39.49
N ARG A 369 5.50 9.42 38.86
CA ARG A 369 4.46 10.19 39.54
C ARG A 369 3.10 9.61 39.18
N LEU A 370 2.32 9.18 40.17
CA LEU A 370 0.98 8.66 39.99
C LEU A 370 -0.04 9.70 40.47
N ASN A 371 -0.97 10.07 39.59
CA ASN A 371 -2.01 11.07 39.84
C ASN A 371 -1.48 12.41 40.44
N SER A 372 -0.28 12.84 40.02
CA SER A 372 0.31 14.11 40.42
C SER A 372 -0.30 15.25 39.59
N ARG A 373 -1.45 15.75 40.02
CA ARG A 373 -2.16 16.87 39.38
C ARG A 373 -2.51 17.97 40.39
N THR A 374 -2.61 19.20 39.89
CA THR A 374 -3.28 20.29 40.61
C THR A 374 -4.71 20.35 40.13
N ASP A 375 -5.66 20.26 41.05
CA ASP A 375 -7.05 20.55 40.75
C ASP A 375 -7.41 21.98 41.10
N ASN A 376 -8.18 22.62 40.22
CA ASN A 376 -8.62 23.99 40.38
C ASN A 376 -10.13 24.08 40.61
N THR A 377 -10.83 22.95 40.79
CA THR A 377 -12.26 22.98 41.08
C THR A 377 -12.51 23.35 42.54
N ALA A 378 -13.62 24.05 42.80
CA ALA A 378 -13.94 24.54 44.14
C ALA A 378 -14.34 23.41 45.12
N THR A 379 -14.79 22.27 44.59
CA THR A 379 -15.30 21.14 45.38
C THR A 379 -14.95 19.83 44.66
N SER A 380 -13.88 19.16 45.10
CA SER A 380 -13.58 17.80 44.64
C SER A 380 -12.69 17.07 45.65
N ASP A 381 -12.95 15.77 45.80
CA ASP A 381 -12.06 14.87 46.51
C ASP A 381 -10.98 14.33 45.55
N PHE A 382 -9.79 14.07 46.07
CA PHE A 382 -8.69 13.48 45.32
C PHE A 382 -8.10 12.28 46.05
N ILE A 383 -8.04 11.16 45.35
CA ILE A 383 -7.31 9.97 45.79
C ILE A 383 -6.13 9.80 44.86
N GLY A 384 -4.92 9.98 45.38
CA GLY A 384 -3.69 9.83 44.59
C GLY A 384 -3.53 8.40 44.06
N VAL A 385 -3.60 7.42 44.96
CA VAL A 385 -3.54 6.00 44.64
C VAL A 385 -4.48 5.24 45.57
N GLN A 386 -5.29 4.33 45.01
CA GLN A 386 -6.10 3.39 45.78
C GLN A 386 -5.63 1.96 45.46
N ILE A 387 -5.29 1.20 46.50
CA ILE A 387 -4.85 -0.20 46.36
C ILE A 387 -5.73 -1.06 47.25
N LYS A 388 -6.51 -1.94 46.64
CA LYS A 388 -7.51 -2.81 47.29
C LYS A 388 -7.39 -4.26 46.81
N PRO A 389 -6.27 -4.96 47.09
CA PRO A 389 -6.17 -6.36 46.70
C PRO A 389 -7.21 -7.19 47.46
N GLY A 390 -7.92 -8.04 46.73
CA GLY A 390 -8.84 -9.03 47.28
C GLY A 390 -8.41 -10.43 46.88
N GLN A 391 -8.63 -11.40 47.76
CA GLN A 391 -8.54 -12.82 47.41
C GLN A 391 -9.94 -13.39 47.26
N GLY A 392 -10.14 -14.19 46.21
CA GLY A 392 -11.38 -14.91 45.99
C GLY A 392 -11.58 -16.05 46.99
N THR A 393 -12.84 -16.50 47.12
CA THR A 393 -13.28 -17.51 48.10
C THR A 393 -12.63 -18.89 47.95
N SER A 394 -12.04 -19.19 46.79
CA SER A 394 -11.39 -20.47 46.49
C SER A 394 -9.95 -20.59 47.00
N LYS A 395 -9.33 -19.47 47.43
CA LYS A 395 -7.94 -19.49 47.93
C LYS A 395 -7.95 -19.74 49.44
N THR A 396 -7.46 -20.90 49.86
CA THR A 396 -7.42 -21.32 51.27
C THR A 396 -6.12 -20.94 51.98
N SER A 397 -5.12 -20.46 51.25
CA SER A 397 -3.82 -20.07 51.80
C SER A 397 -3.15 -18.98 50.98
N GLY A 398 -2.56 -17.98 51.64
CA GLY A 398 -1.72 -16.96 51.02
C GLY A 398 -1.88 -15.59 51.68
N ASN A 399 -0.93 -14.69 51.43
CA ASN A 399 -0.96 -13.34 51.98
C ASN A 399 -1.75 -12.40 51.05
N VAL A 400 -2.54 -11.50 51.64
CA VAL A 400 -3.08 -10.31 50.95
C VAL A 400 -2.21 -9.13 51.36
N ILE A 401 -1.47 -8.57 50.41
CA ILE A 401 -0.55 -7.46 50.67
C ILE A 401 -1.03 -6.26 49.85
N GLY A 402 -1.50 -5.22 50.53
CA GLY A 402 -1.88 -3.93 49.92
C GLY A 402 -0.69 -3.22 49.32
N ILE A 403 0.21 -2.77 50.18
CA ILE A 403 1.41 -2.05 49.81
C ILE A 403 2.60 -2.74 50.47
N GLU A 404 3.61 -3.05 49.66
CA GLU A 404 4.92 -3.49 50.14
C GLU A 404 5.97 -2.48 49.67
N ILE A 405 6.71 -1.91 50.61
CA ILE A 405 7.78 -0.96 50.31
C ILE A 405 9.07 -1.46 50.94
N SER A 406 10.00 -1.88 50.09
CA SER A 406 11.25 -2.54 50.48
C SER A 406 12.45 -1.82 49.86
N PRO A 407 12.80 -0.61 50.33
CA PRO A 407 13.98 0.09 49.85
C PRO A 407 15.22 -0.74 50.17
N ARG A 408 16.20 -0.77 49.26
CA ARG A 408 17.41 -1.57 49.40
C ARG A 408 18.65 -0.79 48.99
N LEU A 409 19.75 -1.05 49.68
CA LEU A 409 21.08 -0.61 49.32
C LEU A 409 21.89 -1.83 48.94
N ASN A 410 22.41 -1.88 47.71
CA ASN A 410 23.24 -2.99 47.27
C ASN A 410 24.64 -2.92 47.91
N SER A 411 25.30 -4.07 48.01
CA SER A 411 26.70 -4.15 48.48
C SER A 411 27.58 -3.19 47.68
N GLY A 412 28.45 -2.46 48.37
CA GLY A 412 29.38 -1.49 47.77
C GLY A 412 28.82 -0.09 47.55
N VAL A 413 27.53 0.17 47.75
CA VAL A 413 26.98 1.54 47.72
C VAL A 413 27.10 2.16 49.11
N ALA A 414 27.86 3.25 49.23
CA ALA A 414 27.94 4.04 50.46
C ALA A 414 27.05 5.27 50.36
N LEU A 415 26.14 5.44 51.34
CA LEU A 415 25.38 6.68 51.52
C LEU A 415 26.28 7.71 52.21
N ALA A 416 27.12 8.42 51.45
CA ALA A 416 28.01 9.43 52.01
C ALA A 416 27.28 10.76 52.30
N ALA A 417 27.82 11.52 53.25
CA ALA A 417 27.50 12.91 53.64
C ALA A 417 26.07 13.26 54.12
N SER A 418 24.99 12.59 53.65
CA SER A 418 23.59 12.80 54.11
C SER A 418 22.60 11.75 53.54
N GLY A 419 23.06 10.65 52.96
CA GLY A 419 22.14 9.69 52.33
C GLY A 419 21.28 8.93 53.34
N SER A 420 19.99 8.77 53.06
CA SER A 420 19.04 8.02 53.88
C SER A 420 18.41 6.87 53.08
N ILE A 421 18.04 5.80 53.77
CA ILE A 421 17.16 4.76 53.23
C ILE A 421 15.79 5.00 53.86
N ILE A 422 14.85 5.45 53.05
CA ILE A 422 13.48 5.74 53.49
C ILE A 422 12.56 4.74 52.78
N GLY A 423 11.70 4.06 53.55
CA GLY A 423 10.67 3.17 53.00
C GLY A 423 9.49 3.98 52.49
N ALA A 424 8.61 4.36 53.41
CA ALA A 424 7.55 5.32 53.13
C ALA A 424 7.93 6.69 53.71
N HIS A 425 7.80 7.74 52.91
CA HIS A 425 7.76 9.11 53.40
C HIS A 425 6.32 9.59 53.23
N ILE A 426 5.68 9.96 54.34
CA ILE A 426 4.27 10.30 54.37
C ILE A 426 4.15 11.68 55.00
N ASP A 427 3.97 12.68 54.14
CA ASP A 427 3.85 14.07 54.56
C ASP A 427 2.50 14.63 54.17
N THR A 428 1.92 15.43 55.05
CA THR A 428 0.85 16.34 54.67
C THR A 428 1.45 17.72 54.51
N TYR A 429 1.50 18.21 53.27
CA TYR A 429 2.04 19.53 52.97
C TYR A 429 0.94 20.49 52.53
N LEU A 430 0.58 21.42 53.41
CA LEU A 430 -0.36 22.49 53.13
C LEU A 430 0.39 23.65 52.45
N LYS A 431 -0.04 24.02 51.23
CA LYS A 431 0.53 25.14 50.47
C LYS A 431 -0.51 26.23 50.29
N GLY A 432 -0.10 27.48 50.47
CA GLY A 432 -0.94 28.64 50.19
C GLY A 432 -0.17 29.92 50.50
N THR A 433 -0.29 30.93 49.64
CA THR A 433 0.26 32.28 49.90
C THR A 433 -0.76 33.18 50.62
N ALA A 434 -2.04 32.85 50.54
CA ALA A 434 -3.12 33.49 51.27
C ALA A 434 -3.46 32.71 52.54
N VAL A 435 -3.91 33.42 53.58
CA VAL A 435 -4.40 32.81 54.82
C VAL A 435 -5.65 31.99 54.49
N GLY A 436 -5.51 30.67 54.48
CA GLY A 436 -6.61 29.71 54.35
C GLY A 436 -6.80 28.97 55.67
N THR A 437 -8.06 28.81 56.09
CA THR A 437 -8.38 27.96 57.24
C THR A 437 -8.71 26.56 56.74
N VAL A 438 -8.08 25.53 57.30
CA VAL A 438 -8.48 24.14 57.11
C VAL A 438 -9.52 23.84 58.20
N ASN A 439 -10.80 23.78 57.83
CA ASN A 439 -11.91 23.56 58.78
C ASN A 439 -12.09 22.08 59.19
N GLY A 440 -11.19 21.19 58.76
CA GLY A 440 -11.22 19.75 59.06
C GLY A 440 -9.85 19.24 59.50
N ASP A 441 -9.74 17.93 59.65
CA ASP A 441 -8.53 17.30 60.19
C ASP A 441 -7.41 17.22 59.15
N VAL A 442 -6.18 17.38 59.62
CA VAL A 442 -4.95 17.17 58.84
C VAL A 442 -4.24 15.95 59.42
N ARG A 443 -4.14 14.87 58.64
CA ARG A 443 -3.55 13.60 59.09
C ARG A 443 -2.46 13.16 58.11
N GLY A 444 -1.26 12.91 58.63
CA GLY A 444 -0.15 12.32 57.87
C GLY A 444 -0.40 10.83 57.59
N LEU A 445 -0.61 10.04 58.65
CA LEU A 445 -0.89 8.62 58.57
C LEU A 445 -2.14 8.29 59.38
N GLN A 446 -3.09 7.57 58.77
CA GLN A 446 -4.22 6.96 59.46
C GLN A 446 -4.16 5.45 59.22
N VAL A 447 -4.16 4.68 60.30
CA VAL A 447 -4.22 3.21 60.25
C VAL A 447 -5.48 2.78 60.96
N GLU A 448 -6.32 2.04 60.24
CA GLU A 448 -7.61 1.58 60.74
C GLU A 448 -7.71 0.09 60.49
N LEU A 449 -8.21 -0.64 61.50
CA LEU A 449 -8.46 -2.08 61.42
C LEU A 449 -9.96 -2.29 61.59
N VAL A 450 -10.62 -2.72 60.52
CA VAL A 450 -12.06 -2.93 60.48
C VAL A 450 -12.35 -4.34 59.99
N THR A 451 -13.30 -5.01 60.62
CA THR A 451 -13.95 -6.22 60.09
C THR A 451 -15.37 -5.87 59.67
N ASP A 452 -15.90 -6.55 58.65
CA ASP A 452 -17.32 -6.45 58.32
C ASP A 452 -18.15 -6.95 59.52
N ASP A 453 -19.07 -6.12 60.00
CA ASP A 453 -19.91 -6.34 61.18
C ASP A 453 -20.83 -7.58 61.00
N ALA A 454 -21.03 -8.02 59.76
CA ALA A 454 -21.86 -9.18 59.45
C ALA A 454 -21.16 -10.56 59.57
N GLY A 455 -19.83 -10.62 59.81
CA GLY A 455 -19.05 -11.86 59.73
C GLY A 455 -18.36 -12.30 61.03
N THR A 456 -18.60 -13.53 61.48
CA THR A 456 -17.87 -14.17 62.60
C THR A 456 -16.47 -14.65 62.16
N ARG A 457 -15.58 -13.74 61.80
CA ARG A 457 -14.19 -14.10 61.43
C ARG A 457 -13.38 -14.36 62.70
N THR A 458 -12.83 -15.56 62.85
CA THR A 458 -11.86 -15.88 63.90
C THR A 458 -10.45 -15.55 63.40
N VAL A 459 -9.69 -14.78 64.18
CA VAL A 459 -8.28 -14.50 63.91
C VAL A 459 -7.44 -15.17 65.00
N ASP A 460 -6.80 -16.28 64.66
CA ASP A 460 -5.98 -17.05 65.61
C ASP A 460 -4.61 -16.39 65.91
N GLY A 461 -4.23 -15.39 65.11
CA GLY A 461 -2.97 -14.65 65.23
C GLY A 461 -3.11 -13.27 65.88
N TYR A 462 -2.03 -12.49 65.88
CA TYR A 462 -2.05 -11.10 66.35
C TYR A 462 -2.79 -10.19 65.37
N VAL A 463 -3.66 -9.34 65.90
CA VAL A 463 -4.22 -8.17 65.20
C VAL A 463 -3.46 -6.94 65.70
N ALA A 464 -2.69 -6.29 64.84
CA ALA A 464 -1.88 -5.12 65.17
C ALA A 464 -2.01 -4.06 64.09
N GLY A 465 -2.40 -2.83 64.48
CA GLY A 465 -2.46 -1.71 63.53
C GLY A 465 -1.06 -1.30 63.08
N ILE A 466 -0.17 -1.11 64.05
CA ILE A 466 1.24 -0.81 63.81
C ILE A 466 2.08 -1.90 64.46
N ARG A 467 2.91 -2.58 63.66
CA ARG A 467 3.90 -3.54 64.14
C ARG A 467 5.28 -3.07 63.74
N ILE A 468 6.12 -2.79 64.73
CA ILE A 468 7.53 -2.44 64.51
C ILE A 468 8.39 -3.64 64.85
N ARG A 469 9.20 -4.08 63.89
CA ARG A 469 10.20 -5.12 64.07
C ARG A 469 11.51 -4.65 63.44
N SER A 470 12.61 -4.87 64.14
CA SER A 470 13.93 -4.63 63.58
C SER A 470 14.75 -5.92 63.58
N ALA A 471 15.44 -6.14 62.47
CA ALA A 471 16.44 -7.19 62.30
C ALA A 471 17.68 -6.54 61.69
N PHE A 472 18.21 -5.53 62.39
CA PHE A 472 19.31 -4.71 61.92
C PHE A 472 20.62 -5.25 62.48
N SER A 473 21.56 -5.60 61.60
CA SER A 473 22.88 -6.11 61.95
C SER A 473 23.93 -5.18 61.35
N ALA A 474 24.53 -4.33 62.19
CA ALA A 474 25.63 -3.47 61.81
C ALA A 474 26.79 -3.64 62.80
N THR A 475 28.03 -3.50 62.31
CA THR A 475 29.24 -3.60 63.13
C THR A 475 29.24 -2.57 64.26
N ALA A 476 28.70 -1.36 64.02
CA ALA A 476 28.43 -0.36 65.03
C ALA A 476 27.30 0.57 64.59
N ILE A 477 26.48 1.01 65.54
CA ILE A 477 25.53 2.12 65.38
C ILE A 477 26.07 3.25 66.27
N THR A 478 26.55 4.33 65.67
CA THR A 478 27.09 5.48 66.41
C THR A 478 26.02 6.50 66.80
N GLY A 479 24.81 6.40 66.22
CA GLY A 479 23.63 7.18 66.58
C GLY A 479 22.64 6.42 67.46
N ASN A 480 21.40 6.91 67.54
CA ASN A 480 20.31 6.28 68.30
C ASN A 480 19.60 5.19 67.48
N PHE A 481 19.28 4.07 68.12
CA PHE A 481 18.42 3.01 67.56
C PHE A 481 17.12 2.93 68.35
N VAL A 482 16.10 3.61 67.87
CA VAL A 482 14.79 3.71 68.52
C VAL A 482 13.69 3.23 67.58
N PRO A 483 12.72 2.42 68.04
CA PRO A 483 11.62 1.94 67.21
C PRO A 483 10.60 3.05 66.90
N LEU A 484 10.44 4.02 67.81
CA LEU A 484 9.59 5.20 67.64
C LEU A 484 10.38 6.43 68.13
N ARG A 485 10.53 7.43 67.27
CA ARG A 485 11.12 8.73 67.59
C ARG A 485 10.06 9.79 67.37
N ILE A 486 9.84 10.63 68.38
CA ILE A 486 8.96 11.79 68.32
C ILE A 486 9.82 12.99 68.64
N GLU A 487 9.81 13.98 67.76
CA GLU A 487 10.64 15.18 67.87
C GLU A 487 9.77 16.38 68.21
N LYS A 488 10.33 17.42 68.85
CA LYS A 488 9.57 18.64 69.14
C LYS A 488 9.25 19.38 67.83
N PRO A 489 8.15 20.15 67.77
CA PRO A 489 7.86 21.03 66.64
C PRO A 489 9.04 21.96 66.33
N GLU A 490 9.39 22.10 65.05
CA GLU A 490 10.40 23.07 64.60
C GLU A 490 9.90 24.50 64.86
N VAL A 491 10.78 25.38 65.32
CA VAL A 491 10.45 26.80 65.56
C VAL A 491 10.28 27.50 64.21
N GLN A 492 9.03 27.65 63.77
CA GLN A 492 8.64 28.48 62.63
C GLN A 492 7.58 29.49 63.10
N THR A 493 7.33 30.51 62.28
CA THR A 493 6.31 31.52 62.57
C THR A 493 4.95 30.85 62.77
N ASN A 494 4.37 30.98 63.97
CA ASN A 494 3.11 30.35 64.39
C ASN A 494 3.15 28.82 64.58
N SER A 495 4.33 28.19 64.72
CA SER A 495 4.39 26.79 65.17
C SER A 495 3.72 26.64 66.53
N GLN A 496 2.88 25.61 66.67
CA GLN A 496 2.24 25.26 67.94
C GLN A 496 3.03 24.15 68.63
N ASN A 497 2.94 24.10 69.97
CA ASN A 497 3.39 22.93 70.74
C ASN A 497 2.44 21.76 70.53
N TYR A 498 2.91 20.54 70.79
CA TYR A 498 2.00 19.40 70.90
C TYR A 498 1.17 19.52 72.18
N ASP A 499 -0.13 19.27 72.06
CA ASP A 499 -1.02 19.15 73.22
C ASP A 499 -0.73 17.86 74.00
N ALA A 500 -0.47 16.76 73.29
CA ALA A 500 -0.10 15.46 73.86
C ALA A 500 0.77 14.63 72.90
N VAL A 501 1.50 13.65 73.45
CA VAL A 501 2.26 12.65 72.67
C VAL A 501 1.36 11.47 72.26
N LEU A 502 0.42 11.09 73.13
CA LEU A 502 -0.59 10.07 72.91
C LEU A 502 -1.92 10.63 73.40
N ASP A 503 -2.98 10.49 72.60
CA ASP A 503 -4.36 10.78 72.97
C ASP A 503 -5.13 9.47 73.03
N LEU A 504 -5.72 9.16 74.19
CA LEU A 504 -6.39 7.88 74.48
C LEU A 504 -7.86 8.18 74.79
N THR A 505 -8.77 7.78 73.90
CA THR A 505 -10.16 8.27 73.89
C THR A 505 -11.23 7.18 74.07
N SER A 506 -10.83 5.94 74.38
CA SER A 506 -11.76 4.81 74.46
C SER A 506 -12.28 4.56 75.88
N ASP A 507 -13.60 4.48 76.04
CA ASP A 507 -14.27 4.10 77.31
C ASP A 507 -14.21 2.60 77.63
N LEU A 508 -13.65 1.77 76.74
CA LEU A 508 -13.49 0.34 76.97
C LEU A 508 -12.47 0.06 78.08
N ALA A 509 -12.96 -0.54 79.17
CA ALA A 509 -12.13 -0.91 80.31
C ALA A 509 -11.00 -1.90 79.93
N GLY A 510 -9.86 -1.76 80.61
CA GLY A 510 -8.79 -2.77 80.60
C GLY A 510 -7.65 -2.57 79.61
N VAL A 511 -7.58 -1.42 78.92
CA VAL A 511 -6.44 -1.01 78.06
C VAL A 511 -5.68 0.16 78.68
N TRP A 512 -6.39 1.18 79.15
CA TRP A 512 -5.88 2.27 79.97
C TRP A 512 -6.94 2.63 81.02
N ASN A 513 -6.55 3.32 82.08
CA ASN A 513 -7.47 3.83 83.09
C ASN A 513 -7.02 5.22 83.51
N ASP A 514 -7.97 6.13 83.60
CA ASP A 514 -7.86 7.48 84.12
C ASP A 514 -8.76 7.72 85.35
N ASN A 515 -9.58 6.74 85.73
CA ASN A 515 -10.51 6.85 86.83
C ASN A 515 -9.89 6.35 88.16
N PRO A 516 -9.64 7.24 89.13
CA PRO A 516 -9.04 6.88 90.41
C PRO A 516 -9.89 5.85 91.17
N GLY A 517 -9.25 4.85 91.78
CA GLY A 517 -9.91 3.93 92.72
C GLY A 517 -10.69 2.74 92.16
N THR A 518 -10.64 2.45 90.86
CA THR A 518 -11.42 1.33 90.28
C THR A 518 -10.68 -0.02 90.08
N GLU A 519 -9.33 -0.11 90.14
CA GLU A 519 -8.53 -1.38 90.22
C GLU A 519 -7.00 -1.07 90.35
N PRO A 520 -6.09 -2.04 90.59
CA PRO A 520 -5.71 -2.69 91.84
C PRO A 520 -4.79 -1.82 92.74
N SER A 521 -5.22 -1.58 93.99
CA SER A 521 -4.56 -1.03 95.21
C SER A 521 -3.40 -0.02 95.21
N THR A 522 -2.74 0.35 94.10
CA THR A 522 -1.53 1.20 94.11
C THR A 522 -1.36 2.18 92.93
N ALA A 523 -2.25 2.24 91.93
CA ALA A 523 -2.15 3.21 90.83
C ALA A 523 -3.52 3.69 90.35
N ASP A 524 -3.75 5.00 90.43
CA ASP A 524 -5.03 5.63 90.03
C ASP A 524 -5.14 5.86 88.52
N GLY A 525 -4.01 5.89 87.79
CA GLY A 525 -3.98 5.93 86.33
C GLY A 525 -2.86 5.09 85.71
N TYR A 526 -3.16 4.37 84.61
CA TYR A 526 -2.19 3.47 83.98
C TYR A 526 -2.39 3.29 82.47
N LEU A 527 -1.31 2.88 81.80
CA LEU A 527 -1.33 2.28 80.46
C LEU A 527 -0.96 0.79 80.56
N LYS A 528 -1.82 -0.12 80.08
CA LYS A 528 -1.52 -1.54 80.06
C LYS A 528 -0.59 -1.88 78.90
N VAL A 529 0.45 -2.65 79.19
CA VAL A 529 1.40 -3.17 78.20
C VAL A 529 1.58 -4.67 78.39
N ILE A 530 1.89 -5.40 77.32
CA ILE A 530 2.20 -6.84 77.41
C ILE A 530 3.71 -7.03 77.35
N VAL A 531 4.29 -7.62 78.40
CA VAL A 531 5.73 -7.92 78.48
C VAL A 531 5.88 -9.42 78.66
N ASN A 532 6.52 -10.09 77.71
CA ASN A 532 6.72 -11.54 77.69
C ASN A 532 5.40 -12.33 77.87
N GLY A 533 4.32 -11.87 77.23
CA GLY A 533 2.99 -12.51 77.29
C GLY A 533 2.17 -12.19 78.55
N GLN A 534 2.70 -11.40 79.49
CA GLN A 534 2.01 -11.01 80.72
C GLN A 534 1.61 -9.54 80.69
N ALA A 535 0.44 -9.22 81.24
CA ALA A 535 0.02 -7.84 81.43
C ALA A 535 0.91 -7.16 82.49
N ARG A 536 1.38 -5.97 82.14
CA ARG A 536 2.09 -5.00 82.97
C ARG A 536 1.43 -3.64 82.80
N TYR A 537 1.75 -2.72 83.68
CA TYR A 537 1.13 -1.40 83.69
C TYR A 537 2.22 -0.34 83.83
N ILE A 538 2.21 0.64 82.94
CA ILE A 538 2.99 1.86 83.07
C ILE A 538 2.12 2.79 83.90
N GLN A 539 2.53 3.05 85.13
CA GLN A 539 1.84 3.98 86.01
C GLN A 539 1.98 5.39 85.45
N LEU A 540 0.84 6.07 85.23
CA LEU A 540 0.83 7.45 84.76
C LEU A 540 0.99 8.42 85.95
N TYR A 541 0.35 8.11 87.08
CA TYR A 541 0.45 8.86 88.33
C TYR A 541 0.17 7.95 89.55
N SER A 542 0.70 8.33 90.71
CA SER A 542 0.64 7.57 91.98
C SER A 542 -0.37 8.08 93.01
N GLY A 543 -1.11 9.13 92.67
CA GLY A 543 -2.28 9.64 93.38
C GLY A 543 -3.06 10.59 92.46
N ALA A 544 -4.31 10.94 92.82
CA ALA A 544 -5.15 11.84 92.02
C ALA A 544 -4.35 13.08 91.55
N PRO A 545 -4.33 13.40 90.24
CA PRO A 545 -3.63 14.57 89.73
C PRO A 545 -4.10 15.82 90.47
N VAL A 546 -3.17 16.63 90.97
CA VAL A 546 -3.45 18.01 91.38
C VAL A 546 -3.13 18.84 90.15
N ASP A 547 -4.17 19.29 89.47
CA ASP A 547 -4.06 20.17 88.29
C ASP A 547 -3.24 21.44 88.60
#